data_AF-A0A7Y0PW49-F1
#
_entry.id   AF-A0A7Y0PW49-F1
#
_cell.length_a   1.000
_cell.length_b   1.000
_cell.length_c   1.000
_cell.angle_alpha   90.00
_cell.angle_beta   90.00
_cell.angle_gamma   90.00
#
_symmetry.space_group_name_H-M   'P 1'
#
loop_
_entity.id
_entity.type
_entity.pdbx_description
1 polymer ?
#
loop_
_entity_poly.entity_id
_entity_poly.type
_entity_poly.pdbx_seq_one_letter_code
_entity_poly.pdbx_strand_id
1 'polypeptide(L)' 'MRVTLDLVRARDGRLEGTAVADGGAEHPFSGTLELLRVLEDLGDPEPGPEPTGSPR' A
#
# COMPACT_ATOMS: atom_id res chain seq x y z
N MET A 1 -4.93 6.48 -8.10
CA MET A 1 -3.95 6.47 -6.99
C MET A 1 -2.56 6.65 -7.56
N ARG A 2 -1.79 7.61 -7.07
CA ARG A 2 -0.35 7.72 -7.36
C ARG A 2 0.43 7.27 -6.13
N VAL A 3 1.45 6.45 -6.35
CA VAL A 3 2.37 6.00 -5.32
C VAL A 3 3.79 6.35 -5.76
N THR A 4 4.56 6.94 -4.87
CA THR A 4 5.99 7.18 -5.04
C THR A 4 6.75 6.12 -4.26
N LEU A 5 7.79 5.54 -4.86
CA LEU A 5 8.61 4.51 -4.23
C LEU A 5 10.05 5.01 -4.13
N ASP A 6 10.61 4.98 -2.92
CA ASP A 6 12.06 5.08 -2.71
C ASP A 6 12.61 3.66 -2.56
N LEU A 7 13.44 3.24 -3.51
CA LEU A 7 13.89 1.86 -3.68
C LEU A 7 15.41 1.73 -3.60
N VAL A 8 15.87 0.73 -2.86
CA VAL A 8 17.26 0.26 -2.86
C VAL A 8 17.32 -1.23 -3.18
N ARG A 9 18.40 -1.67 -3.81
CA ARG A 9 18.67 -3.09 -4.04
C ARG A 9 19.57 -3.61 -2.92
N ALA A 10 19.04 -4.52 -2.12
CA ALA A 10 19.76 -5.21 -1.05
C ALA A 10 20.87 -6.12 -1.61
N ARG A 11 21.80 -6.52 -0.74
CA ARG A 11 22.97 -7.33 -1.11
C ARG A 11 22.58 -8.72 -1.63
N ASP A 12 21.49 -9.28 -1.13
CA ASP A 12 20.92 -10.55 -1.59
C ASP A 12 20.08 -10.42 -2.88
N GLY A 13 19.95 -9.19 -3.40
CA GLY A 13 19.21 -8.87 -4.62
C GLY A 13 17.75 -8.52 -4.39
N ARG A 14 17.23 -8.53 -3.15
CA ARG A 14 15.87 -8.08 -2.83
C ARG A 14 15.73 -6.56 -3.02
N LEU A 15 14.52 -6.12 -3.33
CA LEU A 15 14.17 -4.71 -3.32
C LEU A 15 13.72 -4.32 -1.93
N GLU A 16 14.23 -3.25 -1.37
CA GLU A 16 13.80 -2.71 -0.07
C GLU A 16 13.51 -1.22 -0.24
N GLY A 17 12.63 -0.67 0.58
CA GLY A 17 12.26 0.72 0.42
C GLY A 17 11.03 1.17 1.17
N THR A 18 10.55 2.34 0.78
CA THR A 18 9.36 2.98 1.34
C THR A 18 8.42 3.35 0.20
N ALA A 19 7.13 3.06 0.37
CA ALA A 19 6.06 3.50 -0.51
C ALA A 19 5.30 4.68 0.12
N VAL A 20 4.99 5.69 -0.68
CA VAL A 20 4.26 6.90 -0.25
C VAL A 20 3.08 7.13 -1.16
N ALA A 21 1.87 7.03 -0.61
CA ALA A 21 0.63 7.35 -1.31
C ALA A 21 0.31 8.85 -1.26
N ASP A 22 -0.71 9.28 -2.00
CA ASP A 22 -1.16 10.68 -2.08
C ASP A 22 -1.48 11.32 -0.70
N GLY A 23 -1.76 10.51 0.33
CA GLY A 23 -1.94 10.95 1.73
C GLY A 23 -0.66 11.19 2.52
N GLY A 24 0.52 10.97 1.92
CA GLY A 24 1.83 11.18 2.55
C GLY A 24 2.24 10.13 3.58
N ALA A 25 1.41 9.09 3.80
CA ALA A 25 1.75 7.98 4.67
C ALA A 25 2.89 7.14 4.05
N GLU A 26 3.92 6.89 4.84
CA GLU A 26 5.07 6.07 4.48
C GLU A 26 4.87 4.63 4.90
N HIS A 27 5.09 3.70 3.97
CA HIS A 27 4.94 2.26 4.19
C HIS A 27 6.24 1.54 3.81
N PRO A 28 7.04 1.07 4.80
CA PRO A 28 8.25 0.32 4.52
C PRO A 28 7.93 -1.06 3.96
N PHE A 29 8.82 -1.61 3.13
CA PHE A 29 8.75 -2.99 2.65
C PHE A 29 10.14 -3.60 2.47
N SER A 30 10.24 -4.92 2.61
CA SER A 30 11.39 -5.73 2.24
C SER A 30 10.98 -6.84 1.27
N GLY A 31 11.49 -6.76 0.06
CA GLY A 31 11.21 -7.68 -1.03
C GLY A 31 9.93 -7.38 -1.78
N THR A 32 9.81 -8.01 -2.94
CA THR A 32 8.72 -7.76 -3.90
C THR A 32 7.34 -8.16 -3.36
N LEU A 33 7.24 -9.25 -2.59
CA LEU A 33 5.94 -9.69 -2.06
C LEU A 33 5.37 -8.73 -1.01
N GLU A 34 6.23 -8.14 -0.18
CA GLU A 34 5.79 -7.14 0.80
C GLU A 34 5.40 -5.84 0.12
N LEU A 35 6.14 -5.41 -0.91
CA LEU A 35 5.77 -4.28 -1.76
C LEU A 35 4.38 -4.45 -2.37
N LEU A 36 4.07 -5.63 -2.93
CA LEU A 36 2.75 -5.89 -3.52
C LEU A 36 1.61 -5.77 -2.50
N ARG A 37 1.80 -6.31 -1.29
CA ARG A 37 0.80 -6.18 -0.20
C ARG A 37 0.58 -4.71 0.19
N VAL A 38 1.66 -3.94 0.33
CA VAL A 38 1.56 -2.50 0.60
C VAL A 38 0.78 -1.77 -0.50
N LEU A 39 1.01 -2.12 -1.77
CA LEU A 39 0.29 -1.50 -2.89
C LEU A 39 -1.19 -1.90 -2.95
N GLU A 40 -1.52 -3.13 -2.55
CA GLU A 40 -2.90 -3.59 -2.40
C GLU A 40 -3.61 -2.82 -1.28
N ASP A 41 -3.00 -2.75 -0.09
CA ASP A 41 -3.55 -2.05 1.09
C ASP A 41 -3.78 -0.56 0.82
N LEU A 42 -2.90 0.08 0.05
CA LEU A 42 -3.04 1.49 -0.35
C LEU A 42 -4.16 1.71 -1.38
N GLY A 43 -4.44 0.68 -2.18
CA GLY A 43 -5.39 0.71 -3.30
C GLY A 43 -6.82 0.43 -2.90
N ASP A 44 -7.07 -0.15 -1.72
CA ASP A 44 -8.41 -0.38 -1.20
C ASP A 44 -9.00 0.92 -0.66
N PRO A 45 -10.01 1.53 -1.34
CA PRO A 45 -10.80 2.54 -0.69
C PRO A 45 -11.49 1.87 0.49
N GLU A 46 -11.31 2.39 1.71
CA GLU A 46 -12.06 1.90 2.87
C GLU A 46 -13.54 1.73 2.45
N PRO A 47 -14.16 0.57 2.73
CA PRO A 47 -15.57 0.38 2.42
C PRO A 47 -16.32 1.48 3.17
N GLY A 48 -16.81 2.47 2.41
CA GLY A 48 -17.67 3.52 2.95
C GLY A 48 -18.81 2.88 3.73
N PRO A 49 -19.33 3.53 4.79
CA PRO A 49 -20.28 2.92 5.71
C PRO A 49 -21.39 2.27 4.90
N GLU A 50 -21.54 0.94 5.05
CA GLU A 50 -22.62 0.19 4.41
C GLU A 50 -23.91 0.96 4.68
N PRO A 51 -24.70 1.33 3.66
CA PRO A 51 -25.98 1.97 3.93
C PRO A 51 -26.78 0.95 4.73
N THR A 52 -27.00 1.25 6.01
CA THR A 52 -27.91 0.51 6.89
C THR A 52 -29.32 0.65 6.32
N GLY A 53 -29.60 -0.10 5.26
CA GLY A 53 -30.90 -0.26 4.67
C GLY A 53 -31.74 -1.06 5.64
N SER A 54 -32.54 -0.36 6.45
CA SER A 54 -33.55 -0.97 7.31
C SER A 54 -34.42 -1.94 6.49
N PRO A 55 -34.69 -3.16 6.99
CA PRO A 55 -35.68 -4.03 6.38
C PRO A 55 -37.05 -3.38 6.55
N ARG A 56 -37.81 -3.30 5.46
CA ARG A 56 -39.23 -2.94 5.46
C ARG A 56 -40.06 -4.17 5.16
#